data_AF-A0A1F4DYW8-F1
#
_entry.id   AF-A0A1F4DYW8-F1
#
_cell.length_a   1.000
_cell.length_b   1.000
_cell.length_c   1.000
_cell.angle_alpha   90.00
_cell.angle_beta   90.00
_cell.angle_gamma   90.00
#
_symmetry.space_group_name_H-M   'P 1'
#
loop_
_entity.id
_entity.type
_entity.pdbx_description
1 polymer ?
#
loop_
_entity_poly.entity_id
_entity_poly.type
_entity_poly.pdbx_seq_one_letter_code
_entity_poly.pdbx_strand_id
1 'polypeptide(L)' 'MTIAQDPYARTEIRDGMRITWHQPIPMEDGLVLRADVYRPIEEVRCPVILTYGIYAKGLAYQDGYPLQWEKMVAD' A
#
# COMPACT_ATOMS: atom_id res chain seq x y z
N MET A 1 -19.28 -14.27 6.72
CA MET A 1 -19.22 -13.16 7.69
C MET A 1 -19.24 -11.87 6.89
N THR A 2 -20.29 -11.07 7.03
CA THR A 2 -20.33 -9.73 6.44
C THR A 2 -19.33 -8.89 7.20
N ILE A 3 -18.19 -8.58 6.58
CA ILE A 3 -17.21 -7.67 7.17
C ILE A 3 -17.93 -6.32 7.24
N ALA A 4 -18.27 -5.87 8.46
CA ALA A 4 -18.60 -4.46 8.68
C ALA A 4 -17.51 -3.62 8.01
N GLN A 5 -17.87 -2.55 7.28
CA GLN A 5 -16.90 -1.74 6.54
C GLN A 5 -15.66 -1.47 7.41
N ASP A 6 -14.50 -1.96 6.98
CA ASP A 6 -13.24 -1.74 7.71
C ASP A 6 -13.01 -0.23 7.79
N PRO A 7 -12.91 0.36 8.99
CA PRO A 7 -12.92 1.82 9.15
C PRO A 7 -11.65 2.49 8.62
N TYR A 8 -10.61 1.71 8.29
CA TYR A 8 -9.36 2.22 7.75
C TYR A 8 -9.31 2.11 6.22
N ALA A 9 -10.01 1.13 5.65
CA ALA A 9 -10.02 0.88 4.22
C ALA A 9 -10.80 1.96 3.48
N ARG A 10 -10.14 2.63 2.54
CA ARG A 10 -10.77 3.64 1.66
C ARG A 10 -10.28 3.48 0.24
N THR A 11 -11.14 3.72 -0.74
CA THR A 11 -10.79 3.64 -2.16
C THR A 11 -10.98 4.98 -2.85
N GLU A 12 -10.02 5.39 -3.67
CA GLU A 12 -10.11 6.57 -4.52
C GLU A 12 -9.59 6.29 -5.93
N ILE A 13 -9.92 7.17 -6.89
CA ILE A 13 -9.23 7.24 -8.18
C ILE A 13 -8.25 8.40 -8.12
N ARG A 14 -6.98 8.11 -8.34
CA ARG A 14 -5.90 9.09 -8.30
C ARG A 14 -4.82 8.68 -9.31
N ASP A 15 -4.28 9.66 -10.02
CA ASP A 15 -3.18 9.46 -10.98
C ASP A 15 -3.46 8.34 -12.02
N GLY A 16 -4.72 8.21 -12.47
CA GLY A 16 -5.15 7.19 -13.44
C GLY A 16 -5.28 5.77 -12.87
N MET A 17 -5.18 5.58 -11.56
CA MET A 17 -5.29 4.29 -10.89
C MET A 17 -6.44 4.29 -9.89
N ARG A 18 -7.02 3.12 -9.65
CA ARG A 18 -7.88 2.89 -8.48
C ARG A 18 -6.98 2.44 -7.33
N ILE A 19 -6.93 3.23 -6.27
CA ILE A 19 -6.11 2.97 -5.09
C ILE A 19 -7.01 2.61 -3.92
N THR A 20 -6.83 1.42 -3.35
CA THR A 20 -7.45 1.04 -2.08
C THR A 20 -6.41 1.11 -0.98
N TRP A 21 -6.55 2.12 -0.12
CA TRP A 21 -5.70 2.34 1.04
C TRP A 21 -6.12 1.41 2.18
N HIS A 22 -5.13 0.86 2.90
CA HIS A 22 -5.31 0.03 4.10
C HIS A 22 -6.23 -1.20 3.93
N GLN A 23 -6.26 -1.79 2.74
CA GLN A 23 -6.98 -3.04 2.46
C GLN A 23 -6.61 -4.10 3.52
N PRO A 24 -7.58 -4.60 4.31
CA PRO A 24 -7.30 -5.63 5.30
C PRO A 24 -6.97 -6.97 4.62
N ILE A 25 -5.96 -7.64 5.17
CA ILE A 25 -5.53 -8.99 4.81
C ILE A 25 -5.55 -9.80 6.12
N PRO A 26 -6.68 -10.46 6.44
CA PRO A 26 -6.79 -11.30 7.64
C PRO A 26 -5.88 -12.53 7.53
N MET A 27 -5.13 -12.79 8.59
CA MET A 27 -4.23 -13.93 8.71
C MET A 27 -4.84 -15.02 9.58
N GLU A 28 -4.31 -16.24 9.48
CA GLU A 28 -4.84 -17.41 10.18
C GLU A 28 -4.72 -17.30 11.71
N ASP A 29 -3.75 -16.51 12.20
CA ASP A 29 -3.55 -16.22 13.63
C ASP A 29 -4.46 -15.10 14.17
N GLY A 30 -5.33 -14.54 13.32
CA GLY A 30 -6.23 -13.45 13.68
C GLY A 30 -5.62 -12.04 13.54
N LEU A 31 -4.33 -11.91 13.21
CA LEU A 31 -3.76 -10.61 12.85
C LEU A 31 -4.32 -10.12 11.51
N VAL A 32 -4.46 -8.80 11.38
CA VAL A 32 -4.88 -8.16 10.12
C VAL A 32 -3.74 -7.32 9.58
N LEU A 33 -3.06 -7.82 8.55
CA LEU A 33 -2.10 -7.04 7.77
C LEU A 33 -2.87 -6.03 6.91
N ARG A 34 -2.18 -4.96 6.49
CA ARG A 34 -2.79 -3.90 5.69
C ARG A 34 -1.90 -3.53 4.52
N ALA A 35 -2.49 -3.52 3.32
CA ALA A 35 -1.81 -3.14 2.09
C ALA A 35 -2.46 -1.91 1.45
N ASP A 36 -1.67 -1.15 0.70
CA ASP A 36 -2.19 -0.20 -0.27
C ASP A 36 -2.17 -0.86 -1.65
N VAL A 37 -3.34 -0.97 -2.28
CA VAL A 37 -3.52 -1.70 -3.54
C VAL A 37 -3.68 -0.69 -4.66
N TYR A 38 -2.68 -0.62 -5.54
CA TYR A 38 -2.67 0.19 -6.74
C TYR A 38 -3.06 -0.70 -7.93
N ARG A 39 -4.20 -0.44 -8.56
CA ARG A 39 -4.71 -1.26 -9.67
C ARG A 39 -5.32 -0.41 -10.80
N PRO A 40 -5.47 -0.96 -12.01
CA PRO A 40 -6.23 -0.32 -13.08
C PRO A 40 -7.64 0.08 -12.64
N ILE A 41 -8.22 1.08 -13.31
CA ILE A 41 -9.61 1.51 -13.07
C ILE A 41 -10.57 0.41 -13.52
N GLU A 42 -10.23 -0.33 -14.57
CA GLU A 42 -10.99 -1.46 -15.07
C GLU A 42 -10.90 -2.66 -14.12
N GLU A 43 -12.00 -3.41 -14.00
CA GLU A 43 -12.04 -4.63 -13.20
C GLU A 43 -11.52 -5.82 -14.02
N VAL A 44 -10.22 -5.82 -14.27
CA VAL A 44 -9.51 -6.88 -15.01
C VAL A 44 -8.53 -7.61 -14.10
N ARG A 45 -8.27 -8.89 -14.41
CA ARG A 45 -7.16 -9.62 -13.77
C ARG A 45 -5.85 -9.11 -14.35
N CYS A 46 -4.92 -8.77 -13.48
CA CYS A 46 -3.58 -8.32 -13.84
C CYS A 46 -2.52 -9.09 -13.03
N PRO A 47 -1.29 -9.22 -13.54
CA PRO A 47 -0.16 -9.64 -12.72
C PRO A 47 0.04 -8.67 -11.56
N VAL A 48 0.60 -9.17 -10.45
CA VAL A 48 0.82 -8.39 -9.23
C VAL A 48 2.31 -8.34 -8.93
N ILE A 49 2.80 -7.12 -8.66
CA ILE A 49 4.07 -6.89 -8.00
C ILE A 49 3.76 -6.62 -6.53
N LEU A 50 4.33 -7.42 -5.63
CA LEU A 50 4.11 -7.30 -4.20
C LEU A 50 5.38 -6.81 -3.52
N THR A 51 5.25 -5.80 -2.68
CA THR A 51 6.31 -5.38 -1.74
C THR A 51 5.80 -5.57 -0.32
N TYR A 52 6.68 -6.08 0.55
CA TYR A 52 6.42 -6.25 1.97
C TYR A 52 7.68 -5.83 2.74
N GLY A 53 7.50 -5.02 3.76
CA GLY A 53 8.61 -4.54 4.57
C GLY A 53 8.13 -3.93 5.88
N ILE A 54 9.04 -3.92 6.85
CA ILE A 54 8.82 -3.35 8.19
C ILE A 54 9.00 -1.82 8.24
N TYR A 55 9.44 -1.21 7.14
CA TYR A 55 9.77 0.21 7.03
C TYR A 55 8.61 1.04 6.50
N ALA A 56 7.49 1.04 7.24
CA ALA A 56 6.30 1.90 7.01
C ALA A 56 5.84 2.05 5.54
N LYS A 57 4.76 1.34 5.16
CA LYS A 57 4.12 1.57 3.86
C LYS A 57 3.71 3.06 3.71
N GLY A 58 4.04 3.66 2.57
CA GLY A 58 3.72 5.06 2.27
C GLY A 58 4.71 6.10 2.81
N LEU A 59 5.79 5.69 3.49
CA LEU A 59 6.88 6.61 3.82
C LEU A 59 7.80 6.75 2.60
N ALA A 60 7.86 7.96 2.03
CA ALA A 60 8.81 8.23 0.96
C ALA A 60 10.25 8.15 1.52
N TYR A 61 11.15 7.56 0.74
CA TYR A 61 12.50 7.26 1.22
C TYR A 61 13.28 8.53 1.61
N GLN A 62 13.10 9.62 0.85
CA GLN A 62 13.68 10.93 1.15
C GLN A 62 13.20 11.52 2.48
N ASP A 63 11.98 11.19 2.91
CA ASP A 63 11.43 11.69 4.17
C ASP A 63 11.88 10.82 5.36
N GLY A 64 11.94 9.50 5.15
CA GLY A 64 12.34 8.55 6.20
C GLY A 64 13.83 8.46 6.45
N TYR A 65 14.65 8.72 5.43
CA TYR A 65 16.10 8.52 5.44
C TYR A 65 16.84 9.66 4.70
N PRO A 66 16.68 10.92 5.14
CA PRO A 66 17.19 12.08 4.40
C PRO A 66 18.71 12.05 4.18
N LEU A 67 19.49 11.63 5.17
CA LEU A 67 20.96 11.56 5.05
C LEU A 67 21.42 10.52 4.01
N GLN A 68 20.72 9.39 3.93
CA GLN A 68 21.02 8.34 2.95
C GLN A 68 20.56 8.77 1.55
N TRP A 69 19.40 9.42 1.46
CA TRP A 69 18.89 9.99 0.22
C TRP A 69 19.85 11.04 -0.35
N GLU A 70 20.28 12.02 0.46
CA GLU A 70 21.22 13.07 0.07
C GLU A 70 22.52 12.50 -0.50
N LYS A 71 23.07 11.46 0.12
CA LYS A 71 24.24 10.75 -0.42
C LYS A 71 23.95 10.08 -1.75
N MET A 72 22.83 9.36 -1.85
CA MET A 72 22.47 8.60 -3.05
C MET A 72 22.24 9.49 -4.28
N VAL A 73 21.73 10.72 -4.10
CA VAL A 73 21.48 11.65 -5.22
C VAL A 73 22.66 12.57 -5.55
N ALA A 74 23.69 12.61 -4.70
CA ALA A 74 24.89 13.40 -4.93
C ALA A 74 25.94 12.67 -5.81
N ASP A 75 25.86 11.34 -5.85
CA ASP A 75 26.67 10.46 -6.71
C ASP A 75 26.06 10.33 -8.13
#